data_AF-A0A2M7BMQ7-F1
#
_entry.id   AF-A0A2M7BMQ7-F1
#
_cell.length_a   1.000
_cell.length_b   1.000
_cell.length_c   1.000
_cell.angle_alpha   90.00
_cell.angle_beta   90.00
_cell.angle_gamma   90.00
#
_symmetry.space_group_name_H-M   'P 1'
#
loop_
_entity.id
_entity.type
_entity.pdbx_description
1 polymer ?
#
loop_
_entity_poly.entity_id
_entity_poly.type
_entity_poly.pdbx_seq_one_letter_code
_entity_poly.pdbx_strand_id
1 'polypeptide(L)'
;MNEPIIESVIEKLKALRMKTAAEHLVQILQRAETQNLPPLMIIESLVDTEEEMRQKNRILRRFKQSRLLEKPTIDPFDFHFHISRQKQKTKILDLMDMTFISQKKDVLFIGNTGVGKSFLDRNRASPFWLRGRPSAESRRPSIQP
;
A
#
# COMPACT_ATOMS: atom_id res chain seq x y z
N MET A 1 -1.68 -41.03 -10.70
CA MET A 1 -0.28 -41.28 -10.31
C MET A 1 0.60 -40.06 -10.62
N ASN A 2 0.28 -38.89 -10.05
CA ASN A 2 1.08 -37.66 -10.21
C ASN A 2 1.59 -37.08 -8.87
N GLU A 3 1.19 -37.68 -7.73
CA GLU A 3 1.57 -37.24 -6.39
C GLU A 3 3.07 -37.00 -6.17
N PRO A 4 4.01 -37.89 -6.60
CA PRO A 4 5.44 -37.64 -6.36
C PRO A 4 5.98 -36.46 -7.17
N ILE A 5 5.38 -36.15 -8.32
CA ILE A 5 5.78 -35.01 -9.15
C ILE A 5 5.28 -33.71 -8.52
N ILE A 6 4.06 -33.71 -7.99
CA ILE A 6 3.46 -32.56 -7.30
C ILE A 6 4.31 -32.18 -6.08
N GLU A 7 4.70 -33.17 -5.27
CA GLU A 7 5.57 -32.95 -4.10
C GLU A 7 6.90 -32.29 -4.50
N SER A 8 7.55 -32.81 -5.54
CA SER A 8 8.81 -32.24 -6.07
C SER A 8 8.65 -30.79 -6.56
N VAL A 9 7.52 -30.48 -7.21
CA VAL A 9 7.22 -29.11 -7.66
C VAL A 9 7.00 -28.18 -6.47
N ILE A 10 6.28 -28.62 -5.44
CA ILE A 10 6.06 -27.86 -4.20
C ILE A 10 7.39 -27.53 -3.53
N GLU A 11 8.31 -28.49 -3.42
CA GLU A 11 9.63 -28.25 -2.84
C GLU A 11 10.44 -27.22 -3.65
N LYS A 12 10.44 -27.33 -4.98
CA LYS A 12 11.10 -26.35 -5.86
C LYS A 12 10.50 -24.95 -5.72
N LEU A 13 9.18 -24.83 -5.65
CA LEU A 13 8.49 -23.54 -5.43
C LEU A 13 8.88 -22.93 -4.08
N LYS A 14 8.97 -23.74 -3.02
CA LYS A 14 9.47 -23.29 -1.71
C LYS A 14 10.92 -22.82 -1.79
N ALA A 15 11.80 -23.54 -2.49
CA ALA A 15 13.19 -23.15 -2.70
C ALA A 15 13.33 -21.82 -3.45
N LEU A 16 12.45 -21.56 -4.41
CA LEU A 16 12.34 -20.28 -5.14
C LEU A 16 11.65 -19.16 -4.34
N ARG A 17 11.30 -19.40 -3.07
CA ARG A 17 10.56 -18.47 -2.20
C ARG A 17 9.17 -18.10 -2.74
N MET A 18 8.54 -19.00 -3.49
CA MET A 18 7.16 -18.86 -3.99
C MET A 18 6.20 -19.65 -3.09
N LYS A 19 6.04 -19.17 -1.84
CA LYS A 19 5.31 -19.92 -0.80
C LYS A 19 3.82 -20.04 -1.12
N THR A 20 3.22 -18.97 -1.64
CA THR A 20 1.79 -18.93 -1.92
C THR A 20 1.46 -19.79 -3.14
N ALA A 21 2.31 -19.75 -4.17
CA ALA A 21 2.20 -20.69 -5.29
C ALA A 21 2.29 -22.16 -4.83
N ALA A 22 3.21 -22.48 -3.93
CA ALA A 22 3.37 -23.85 -3.41
C ALA A 22 2.14 -24.33 -2.62
N GLU A 23 1.51 -23.45 -1.85
CA GLU A 23 0.31 -23.75 -1.07
C GLU A 23 -0.94 -23.91 -1.96
N HIS A 24 -1.04 -23.13 -3.04
CA HIS A 24 -2.22 -23.11 -3.92
C HIS A 24 -2.11 -24.04 -5.14
N LEU A 25 -0.95 -24.66 -5.39
CA LEU A 25 -0.70 -25.49 -6.57
C LEU A 25 -1.78 -26.56 -6.79
N VAL A 26 -2.10 -27.34 -5.76
CA VAL A 26 -3.09 -28.44 -5.86
C VAL A 26 -4.48 -27.90 -6.21
N GLN A 27 -4.88 -26.78 -5.62
CA GLN A 27 -6.18 -26.14 -5.88
C GLN A 27 -6.26 -25.61 -7.31
N ILE A 28 -5.17 -24.99 -7.80
CA ILE A 28 -5.09 -24.47 -9.18
C ILE A 28 -5.17 -25.63 -10.18
N LEU A 29 -4.50 -26.75 -9.92
CA LEU A 29 -4.56 -27.95 -10.77
C LEU A 29 -5.96 -28.56 -10.80
N GLN A 30 -6.62 -28.71 -9.65
CA GLN A 30 -8.02 -29.19 -9.59
C GLN A 30 -8.98 -28.27 -10.36
N ARG A 31 -8.78 -26.95 -10.26
CA ARG A 31 -9.54 -25.98 -11.03
C ARG A 31 -9.26 -26.09 -12.54
N ALA A 32 -8.02 -26.33 -12.92
CA ALA A 32 -7.64 -26.51 -14.32
C ALA A 32 -8.27 -27.78 -14.93
N GLU A 33 -8.33 -28.88 -14.17
CA GLU A 33 -9.01 -30.11 -14.59
C GLU A 33 -10.53 -29.89 -14.76
N THR A 34 -11.17 -29.18 -13.82
CA THR A 34 -12.61 -28.93 -13.90
C THR A 34 -13.00 -27.94 -15.01
N GLN A 35 -12.13 -26.98 -15.32
CA GLN A 35 -12.40 -25.93 -16.31
C GLN A 35 -11.71 -26.18 -17.67
N ASN A 36 -11.01 -27.32 -17.84
CA ASN A 36 -10.17 -27.63 -19.00
C ASN A 36 -9.25 -26.47 -19.41
N LEU A 37 -8.56 -25.88 -18.43
CA LEU A 37 -7.67 -24.73 -18.68
C LEU A 37 -6.43 -25.17 -19.48
N PRO A 38 -6.01 -24.39 -20.48
CA PRO A 38 -4.78 -24.68 -21.19
C PRO A 38 -3.57 -24.50 -20.27
N PRO A 39 -2.46 -25.25 -20.47
CA PRO A 39 -1.30 -25.24 -19.57
C PRO A 39 -0.72 -23.85 -19.28
N LEU A 40 -0.76 -22.95 -20.27
CA LEU A 40 -0.26 -21.58 -20.11
C LEU A 40 -1.06 -20.78 -19.08
N MET A 41 -2.39 -20.93 -19.07
CA MET A 41 -3.28 -20.25 -18.11
C MET A 41 -3.07 -20.76 -16.68
N ILE A 42 -2.68 -22.03 -16.54
CA ILE A 42 -2.33 -22.62 -15.24
C ILE A 42 -1.08 -21.92 -14.69
N ILE A 43 -0.03 -21.79 -15.52
CA ILE A 43 1.23 -21.12 -15.13
C ILE A 43 0.97 -19.65 -14.80
N GLU A 44 0.20 -18.95 -15.65
CA GLU A 44 -0.21 -17.55 -15.42
C GLU A 44 -0.91 -17.40 -14.07
N SER A 45 -1.94 -18.21 -13.81
CA SER A 45 -2.69 -18.15 -12.54
C SER A 45 -1.83 -18.43 -11.30
N LEU A 46 -0.83 -19.32 -11.43
CA LEU A 46 0.11 -19.64 -10.36
C LEU A 46 1.04 -18.45 -10.07
N VAL A 47 1.54 -17.80 -11.12
CA VAL A 47 2.42 -16.63 -11.01
C VAL A 47 1.66 -15.42 -10.46
N ASP A 48 0.45 -15.17 -10.97
CA ASP A 48 -0.43 -14.07 -10.52
C ASP A 48 -0.74 -14.17 -9.03
N THR A 49 -1.05 -15.38 -8.57
CA THR A 49 -1.36 -15.64 -7.15
C THR A 49 -0.17 -15.26 -6.24
N GLU A 50 1.05 -15.60 -6.65
CA GLU A 50 2.26 -15.25 -5.91
C GLU A 50 2.57 -13.74 -6.00
N GLU A 51 2.43 -13.13 -7.17
CA GLU A 51 2.68 -11.70 -7.36
C GLU A 51 1.72 -10.86 -6.52
N GLU A 52 0.42 -11.18 -6.54
CA GLU A 52 -0.60 -10.47 -5.77
C GLU A 52 -0.28 -10.54 -4.27
N MET A 53 0.10 -11.71 -3.78
CA MET A 53 0.43 -11.89 -2.36
C MET A 53 1.72 -11.16 -1.97
N ARG A 54 2.74 -11.12 -2.84
CA ARG A 54 3.94 -10.32 -2.62
C ARG A 54 3.63 -8.83 -2.58
N GLN A 55 2.77 -8.35 -3.45
CA GLN A 55 2.36 -6.95 -3.47
C GLN A 55 1.58 -6.58 -2.20
N LYS A 56 0.62 -7.42 -1.79
CA LYS A 56 -0.11 -7.27 -0.51
C LYS A 56 0.85 -7.21 0.69
N ASN A 57 1.80 -8.15 0.78
CA ASN A 57 2.78 -8.19 1.85
C ASN A 57 3.71 -6.97 1.87
N ARG A 58 4.12 -6.48 0.68
CA ARG A 58 4.92 -5.25 0.54
C ARG A 58 4.17 -4.03 1.07
N ILE A 59 2.88 -3.92 0.75
CA ILE A 59 2.00 -2.85 1.24
C ILE A 59 1.86 -2.94 2.76
N LEU A 60 1.52 -4.12 3.30
CA LEU A 60 1.38 -4.32 4.75
C LEU A 60 2.67 -4.02 5.51
N ARG A 61 3.82 -4.43 4.99
CA ARG A 61 5.12 -4.14 5.61
C ARG A 61 5.41 -2.65 5.65
N ARG A 62 5.18 -1.94 4.54
CA ARG A 62 5.35 -0.47 4.47
C ARG A 62 4.39 0.26 5.40
N PHE A 63 3.14 -0.20 5.49
CA PHE A 63 2.17 0.33 6.44
C PHE A 63 2.64 0.14 7.89
N LYS A 64 3.05 -1.08 8.28
CA LYS A 64 3.61 -1.34 9.62
C LYS A 64 4.84 -0.48 9.93
N GLN A 65 5.71 -0.26 8.95
CA GLN A 65 6.92 0.57 9.10
C GLN A 65 6.60 2.07 9.23
N SER A 66 5.49 2.54 8.65
CA SER A 66 5.10 3.95 8.70
C SER A 66 4.65 4.44 10.09
N ARG A 67 4.50 3.54 11.08
CA ARG A 67 3.99 3.83 12.43
C ARG A 67 2.63 4.55 12.41
N LEU A 68 1.86 4.39 11.34
CA LEU A 68 0.50 4.89 11.27
C LEU A 68 -0.37 4.02 12.16
N LEU A 69 -0.92 4.64 13.20
CA LEU A 69 -1.74 3.96 14.20
C LEU A 69 -3.03 3.40 13.59
N GLU A 70 -3.55 4.05 12.54
CA GLU A 70 -4.73 3.62 11.77
C GLU A 70 -4.57 4.01 10.30
N LYS A 71 -5.33 3.37 9.41
CA LYS A 71 -5.47 3.84 8.03
C LYS A 71 -6.19 5.18 8.11
N PRO A 72 -5.50 6.30 7.90
CA PRO A 72 -6.07 7.58 8.22
C PRO A 72 -7.07 7.90 7.09
N THR A 73 -8.33 8.04 7.48
CA THR A 73 -9.45 8.38 6.60
C THR A 73 -9.72 9.87 6.69
N ILE A 74 -10.25 10.47 5.63
CA ILE A 74 -10.65 11.89 5.65
C ILE A 74 -11.94 12.12 6.41
N ASP A 75 -12.75 11.09 6.60
CA ASP A 75 -14.11 11.18 7.16
C ASP A 75 -14.23 11.93 8.50
N PRO A 76 -13.27 11.83 9.44
CA PRO A 76 -13.32 12.60 10.69
C PRO A 76 -12.94 14.09 10.52
N PHE A 77 -12.47 14.51 9.34
CA PHE A 77 -11.99 15.87 9.14
C PHE A 77 -13.14 16.85 8.95
N ASP A 78 -13.47 17.56 10.02
CA ASP A 78 -14.46 18.64 9.95
C ASP A 78 -13.90 19.85 9.19
N PHE A 79 -14.38 20.02 7.95
CA PHE A 79 -14.08 21.17 7.10
C PHE A 79 -14.80 22.44 7.55
N HIS A 80 -15.89 22.35 8.31
CA HIS A 80 -16.68 23.50 8.76
C HIS A 80 -16.11 24.18 10.00
N PHE A 81 -15.23 23.51 10.75
CA PHE A 81 -14.58 24.00 11.96
C PHE A 81 -13.94 25.39 11.84
N HIS A 82 -13.42 25.77 10.66
CA HIS A 82 -12.82 27.10 10.46
C HIS A 82 -12.90 27.54 8.99
N ILE A 83 -13.12 28.84 8.75
CA ILE A 83 -13.26 29.44 7.40
C ILE A 83 -12.05 29.11 6.51
N SER A 84 -10.85 29.02 7.09
CA SER A 84 -9.65 28.64 6.34
C SER A 84 -9.69 27.20 5.80
N ARG A 85 -10.31 26.26 6.53
CA ARG A 85 -10.45 24.85 6.08
C ARG A 85 -11.47 24.76 4.95
N GLN A 86 -12.57 25.51 5.02
CA GLN A 86 -13.56 25.60 3.96
C GLN A 86 -12.94 26.17 2.68
N LYS A 87 -12.19 27.28 2.79
CA LYS A 87 -11.49 27.91 1.65
C LYS A 87 -10.42 27.02 1.02
N GLN A 88 -9.83 26.10 1.79
CA GLN A 88 -8.77 25.19 1.34
C GLN A 88 -9.27 23.76 1.09
N LYS A 89 -10.58 23.51 1.15
CA LYS A 89 -11.17 22.16 1.06
C LYS A 89 -10.70 21.40 -0.18
N THR A 90 -10.77 22.02 -1.36
CA THR A 90 -10.32 21.42 -2.62
C THR A 90 -8.84 21.04 -2.56
N LYS A 91 -7.99 21.93 -2.06
CA LYS A 91 -6.55 21.64 -1.91
C LYS A 91 -6.29 20.51 -0.92
N ILE A 92 -7.07 20.42 0.16
CA ILE A 92 -6.95 19.35 1.16
C ILE A 92 -7.38 18.00 0.57
N LEU A 93 -8.45 17.98 -0.25
CA LEU A 93 -8.88 16.79 -0.98
C LEU A 93 -7.83 16.34 -2.01
N ASP A 94 -7.26 17.28 -2.78
CA ASP A 94 -6.17 17.00 -3.74
C ASP A 94 -4.95 16.36 -3.05
N LEU A 95 -4.66 16.76 -1.80
CA LEU A 95 -3.59 16.16 -1.00
C LEU A 95 -3.89 14.72 -0.58
N MET A 96 -5.15 14.39 -0.36
CA MET A 96 -5.60 13.04 -0.02
C MET A 96 -5.52 12.11 -1.24
N ASP A 97 -5.83 12.66 -2.41
CA ASP A 97 -5.71 11.97 -3.71
C ASP A 97 -4.25 11.82 -4.18
N MET A 98 -3.29 12.40 -3.45
CA MET A 98 -1.85 12.35 -3.73
C MET A 98 -1.44 12.86 -5.12
N THR A 99 -2.26 13.68 -5.75
CA THR A 99 -1.96 14.28 -7.06
C THR A 99 -0.68 15.12 -7.03
N PHE A 100 -0.30 15.63 -5.86
CA PHE A 100 0.97 16.34 -5.66
C PHE A 100 2.21 15.46 -5.89
N ILE A 101 2.13 14.14 -5.67
CA ILE A 101 3.25 13.21 -5.88
C ILE A 101 3.56 13.08 -7.38
N SER A 102 2.53 12.88 -8.21
CA SER A 102 2.71 12.80 -9.67
C SER A 102 3.17 14.12 -10.25
N GLN A 103 2.73 15.23 -9.66
CA GLN A 103 3.10 16.59 -10.06
C GLN A 103 4.44 17.07 -9.46
N LYS A 104 5.13 16.24 -8.66
CA LYS A 104 6.38 16.58 -7.95
C LYS A 104 6.30 17.91 -7.17
N LYS A 105 5.16 18.17 -6.54
CA LYS A 105 4.93 19.41 -5.76
C LYS A 105 5.22 19.18 -4.29
N ASP A 106 5.98 20.10 -3.69
CA ASP A 106 6.14 20.18 -2.25
C ASP A 106 4.91 20.81 -1.61
N VAL A 107 4.57 20.37 -0.41
CA VAL A 107 3.35 20.82 0.30
C VAL A 107 3.74 21.22 1.70
N LEU A 108 3.53 22.50 2.00
CA LEU A 108 3.86 23.15 3.26
C LEU A 108 2.58 23.61 3.97
N PHE A 109 2.40 23.25 5.24
CA PHE A 109 1.22 23.62 6.04
C PHE A 109 1.47 24.86 6.93
N ILE A 110 1.04 26.04 6.49
CA ILE A 110 1.14 27.32 7.23
C ILE A 110 -0.26 27.74 7.75
N GLY A 111 -0.35 28.39 8.92
CA GLY A 111 -1.63 28.71 9.61
C GLY A 111 -1.57 28.64 11.14
N ASN A 112 -2.64 29.08 11.80
CA ASN A 112 -2.71 29.18 13.27
C ASN A 112 -2.71 27.80 13.97
N THR A 113 -2.29 27.73 15.23
CA THR A 113 -2.35 26.52 16.05
C THR A 113 -3.80 26.05 16.22
N GLY A 114 -4.07 24.74 16.17
CA GLY A 114 -5.42 24.17 16.34
C GLY A 114 -6.24 23.97 15.06
N VAL A 115 -5.78 24.41 13.88
CA VAL A 115 -6.52 24.26 12.61
C VAL A 115 -6.38 22.88 11.94
N GLY A 116 -5.88 21.86 12.65
CA GLY A 116 -5.85 20.48 12.14
C GLY A 116 -4.64 20.13 11.26
N LYS A 117 -3.60 20.96 11.23
CA LYS A 117 -2.38 20.68 10.45
C LYS A 117 -1.71 19.34 10.83
N SER A 118 -1.58 19.06 12.13
CA SER A 118 -1.01 17.80 12.62
C SER A 118 -1.86 16.58 12.25
N PHE A 119 -3.17 16.77 12.06
CA PHE A 119 -4.08 15.72 11.58
C PHE A 119 -3.85 15.46 10.08
N LEU A 120 -3.66 16.52 9.28
CA LEU A 120 -3.36 16.41 7.85
C LEU A 120 -1.96 15.81 7.61
N ASP A 121 -0.94 16.17 8.39
CA ASP A 121 0.39 15.57 8.32
C ASP A 121 0.36 14.06 8.60
N ARG A 122 -0.44 13.63 9.59
CA ARG A 122 -0.65 12.21 9.89
C ARG A 122 -1.35 11.48 8.74
N ASN A 123 -2.31 12.12 8.08
CA ASN A 123 -3.06 11.55 6.96
C ASN A 123 -2.22 11.39 5.68
N ARG A 124 -1.24 12.26 5.42
CA ARG A 124 -0.38 12.23 4.22
C ARG A 124 0.57 11.03 4.16
N ALA A 125 0.89 10.44 5.30
CA ALA A 125 1.85 9.35 5.38
C ALA A 125 1.34 8.06 4.71
N SER A 126 0.03 7.80 4.75
CA SER A 126 -0.50 6.46 4.43
C SER A 126 -0.11 5.90 3.07
N PRO A 127 -0.25 6.62 1.94
CA PRO A 127 0.07 6.03 0.65
C PRO A 127 1.38 6.57 0.02
N PHE A 128 2.00 7.61 0.59
CA PHE A 128 3.37 8.04 0.29
C PHE A 128 4.40 6.98 0.73
N TRP A 129 4.27 6.45 1.96
CA TRP A 129 5.12 5.36 2.45
C TRP A 129 4.91 4.05 1.69
N LEU A 130 3.73 3.84 1.11
CA LEU A 130 3.40 2.66 0.30
C LEU A 130 4.04 2.64 -1.09
N ARG A 131 4.54 3.77 -1.64
CA ARG A 131 5.14 3.85 -2.99
C ARG A 131 6.67 3.91 -3.04
N GLY A 132 7.36 4.01 -1.90
CA GLY A 132 8.79 3.67 -1.81
C GLY A 132 9.81 4.75 -2.18
N ARG A 133 9.77 5.90 -1.51
CA ARG A 133 10.98 6.74 -1.30
C ARG A 133 11.02 7.27 0.13
N PRO A 134 12.07 7.01 0.92
CA PRO A 134 12.31 7.73 2.16
C PRO A 134 13.14 8.98 1.85
N SER A 135 12.61 10.18 2.06
CA SER A 135 13.39 11.38 2.43
C SER A 135 12.46 12.58 2.56
N ALA A 136 12.34 13.09 3.79
CA ALA A 136 12.57 14.49 4.15
C ALA A 136 12.08 14.67 5.59
N GLU A 137 12.94 14.31 6.54
CA GLU A 137 12.84 14.75 7.93
C GLU A 137 12.99 16.28 7.92
N SER A 138 11.88 17.02 8.03
CA SER A 138 11.92 18.46 8.19
C SER A 138 12.49 18.78 9.57
N ARG A 139 13.81 18.97 9.65
CA ARG A 139 14.47 19.56 10.83
C ARG A 139 13.82 20.90 11.10
N ARG A 140 13.15 21.02 12.24
CA ARG A 140 12.67 22.30 12.77
C ARG A 140 13.90 23.19 13.01
N PRO A 141 13.95 24.44 12.51
CA PRO A 141 14.95 25.38 12.98
C PRO A 141 14.61 25.71 14.44
N SER A 142 15.53 25.38 15.32
CA SER A 142 15.59 25.83 16.71
C SER A 142 15.68 27.35 16.71
N ILE A 143 14.62 28.01 17.16
CA ILE A 143 14.67 29.42 17.55
C ILE A 143 14.67 29.42 19.08
N GLN A 144 15.78 29.85 19.65
CA GLN A 144 15.89 30.42 20.99
C GLN A 144 16.99 31.50 20.96
N PRO A 145 16.95 32.47 21.88
CA PRO A 145 15.82 33.03 22.62
C PRO A 145 15.34 34.38 22.05
#